data_AF-A0A2A2T8D4-F1
#
_entry.id   AF-A0A2A2T8D4-F1
#
_cell.length_a   1.000
_cell.length_b   1.000
_cell.length_c   1.000
_cell.angle_alpha   90.00
_cell.angle_beta   90.00
_cell.angle_gamma   90.00
#
_symmetry.space_group_name_H-M   'P 1'
#
loop_
_entity.id
_entity.type
_entity.pdbx_description
1 polymer ?
#
loop_
_entity_poly.entity_id
_entity_poly.type
_entity_poly.pdbx_seq_one_letter_code
_entity_poly.pdbx_strand_id
1 'polypeptide(L)'
;MGGRSRFCEASAMRIPLAREENFDMQEIRGAQYAVAPPITAWLRWEALTGLLLALGLYAHMDFAWGKFALYFLLPDVALLAYLFCNAHYAAWLYNLTHNTIGAALLGVMALAWNMPVLLQASLIWFAHACFDRALGYGLKYGLGFHVTHLGVIGLRGLGKKRAQEERA
;
A
#
# COMPACT_ATOMS: atom_id res chain seq x y z
N MET A 1 21.01 52.19 -47.20
CA MET A 1 19.73 51.43 -47.14
C MET A 1 20.13 49.96 -47.22
N GLY A 2 20.22 49.14 -46.18
CA GLY A 2 19.54 49.06 -44.90
C GLY A 2 19.02 47.62 -44.70
N GLY A 3 19.85 46.61 -44.99
CA GLY A 3 19.50 45.20 -44.90
C GLY A 3 19.66 44.69 -43.47
N ARG A 4 18.54 44.44 -42.78
CA ARG A 4 18.53 43.75 -41.49
C ARG A 4 18.07 42.32 -41.71
N SER A 5 19.01 41.42 -41.45
CA SER A 5 18.81 39.99 -41.24
C SER A 5 17.69 39.79 -40.21
N ARG A 6 16.68 39.02 -40.59
CA ARG A 6 15.66 38.53 -39.65
C ARG A 6 16.33 37.48 -38.78
N PHE A 7 16.69 37.89 -37.57
CA PHE A 7 17.01 36.99 -36.49
C PHE A 7 15.82 36.05 -36.28
N CYS A 8 16.12 34.75 -36.21
CA CYS A 8 15.23 33.71 -35.77
C CYS A 8 14.94 33.97 -34.28
N GLU A 9 13.84 34.66 -33.96
CA GLU A 9 13.33 34.72 -32.60
C GLU A 9 12.82 33.33 -32.22
N ALA A 10 13.64 32.59 -31.47
CA ALA A 10 13.19 31.49 -30.64
C ALA A 10 12.23 32.07 -29.59
N SER A 11 10.98 32.28 -29.97
CA SER A 11 9.92 32.68 -29.07
C SER A 11 9.66 31.51 -28.13
N ALA A 12 10.12 31.69 -26.90
CA ALA A 12 9.97 30.77 -25.80
C ALA A 12 8.54 30.23 -25.74
N MET A 13 8.41 28.92 -26.01
CA MET A 13 7.23 28.13 -25.68
C MET A 13 7.06 28.16 -24.16
N ARG A 14 6.42 29.23 -23.67
CA ARG A 14 5.86 29.29 -22.33
C ARG A 14 4.78 28.23 -22.28
N ILE A 15 5.11 27.05 -21.78
CA ILE A 15 4.12 26.09 -21.29
C ILE A 15 3.37 26.84 -20.19
N PRO A 16 2.09 27.19 -20.37
CA PRO A 16 1.33 27.70 -19.26
C PRO A 16 1.24 26.54 -18.27
N LEU A 17 1.90 26.66 -17.12
CA LEU A 17 1.54 25.89 -15.93
C LEU A 17 0.18 26.43 -15.47
N ALA A 18 -0.85 26.17 -16.28
CA ALA A 18 -2.22 26.26 -15.84
C ALA A 18 -2.30 25.27 -14.68
N ARG A 19 -2.50 25.83 -13.49
CA ARG A 19 -2.91 25.08 -12.32
C ARG A 19 -4.29 24.54 -12.66
N GLU A 20 -4.32 23.34 -13.21
CA GLU A 20 -5.51 22.53 -13.40
C GLU A 20 -6.09 22.27 -12.00
N GLU A 21 -6.95 23.18 -11.54
CA GLU A 21 -7.67 23.07 -10.26
C GLU A 21 -8.71 21.92 -10.30
N ASN A 22 -8.89 21.27 -11.46
CA ASN A 22 -9.64 20.04 -11.66
C ASN A 22 -8.76 18.94 -12.26
N PHE A 23 -7.61 18.68 -11.65
CA PHE A 23 -6.85 17.48 -11.93
C PHE A 23 -7.62 16.27 -11.38
N ASP A 24 -8.56 15.74 -12.18
CA ASP A 24 -9.23 14.48 -11.90
C ASP A 24 -8.20 13.34 -12.03
N MET A 25 -7.62 12.98 -10.88
CA MET A 25 -6.64 11.90 -10.76
C MET A 25 -7.19 10.53 -11.20
N GLN A 26 -8.49 10.38 -11.43
CA GLN A 26 -9.03 9.18 -12.06
C GLN A 26 -8.61 9.06 -13.53
N GLU A 27 -8.23 10.17 -14.18
CA GLU A 27 -7.73 10.19 -15.55
C GLU A 27 -6.27 9.75 -15.65
N ILE A 28 -5.51 9.71 -14.55
CA ILE A 28 -4.23 9.01 -14.57
C ILE A 28 -4.44 7.50 -14.49
N ARG A 29 -4.84 6.96 -15.64
CA ARG A 29 -4.68 5.61 -16.15
C ARG A 29 -4.15 4.66 -15.07
N GLY A 30 -5.06 4.03 -14.33
CA GLY A 30 -4.73 2.96 -13.38
C GLY A 30 -3.94 1.78 -13.97
N ALA A 31 -3.73 1.74 -15.29
CA ALA A 31 -2.81 0.85 -15.98
C ALA A 31 -1.32 1.25 -15.87
N GLN A 32 -1.00 2.52 -15.62
CA GLN A 32 0.38 3.04 -15.57
C GLN A 32 1.02 2.88 -14.18
N TYR A 33 0.21 2.73 -13.12
CA TYR A 33 0.66 2.57 -11.73
C TYR A 33 0.41 1.18 -11.16
N ALA A 34 -0.12 0.25 -11.97
CA ALA A 34 -0.11 -1.15 -11.60
C ALA A 34 1.37 -1.58 -11.56
N VAL A 35 1.90 -1.73 -10.35
CA VAL A 35 3.25 -2.27 -10.12
C VAL A 35 3.38 -3.53 -10.96
N ALA A 36 4.44 -3.62 -11.76
CA ALA A 36 4.58 -4.69 -12.73
C ALA A 36 4.36 -6.05 -12.06
N PRO A 37 3.61 -6.99 -12.69
CA PRO A 37 3.26 -8.27 -12.09
C PRO A 37 4.44 -9.03 -11.45
N PRO A 38 5.68 -9.03 -12.00
CA PRO A 38 6.82 -9.66 -11.32
C PRO A 38 7.13 -9.01 -9.96
N ILE A 39 7.14 -7.67 -9.86
CA ILE A 39 7.48 -6.95 -8.63
C ILE A 39 6.43 -7.22 -7.55
N THR A 40 5.14 -7.23 -7.91
CA THR A 40 4.08 -7.58 -6.94
C THR A 40 4.21 -9.00 -6.41
N ALA A 41 4.70 -9.95 -7.22
CA ALA A 41 4.94 -11.31 -6.75
C ALA A 41 6.07 -11.35 -5.72
N TRP A 42 7.18 -10.64 -5.97
CA TRP A 42 8.28 -10.52 -5.00
C TRP A 42 7.81 -9.94 -3.66
N LEU A 43 7.06 -8.83 -3.69
CA LEU A 43 6.54 -8.20 -2.48
C LEU A 43 5.61 -9.14 -1.68
N ARG A 44 4.81 -9.96 -2.37
CA ARG A 44 3.94 -10.95 -1.71
C ARG A 44 4.74 -12.10 -1.10
N TRP A 45 5.81 -12.54 -1.76
CA TRP A 45 6.71 -13.56 -1.20
C TRP A 45 7.49 -13.03 0.01
N GLU A 46 7.98 -11.80 -0.03
CA GLU A 46 8.60 -11.15 1.13
C GLU A 46 7.63 -11.03 2.31
N ALA A 47 6.37 -10.68 2.02
CA ALA A 47 5.34 -10.63 3.04
C ALA A 47 5.03 -12.03 3.61
N LEU A 48 4.96 -13.05 2.76
CA LEU A 48 4.74 -14.43 3.21
C LEU A 48 5.90 -14.96 4.05
N THR A 49 7.15 -14.69 3.67
CA THR A 49 8.31 -15.08 4.48
C THR A 49 8.32 -14.36 5.82
N GLY A 50 7.95 -13.07 5.85
CA GLY A 50 7.76 -12.33 7.11
C GLY A 50 6.68 -12.94 8.00
N LEU A 51 5.54 -13.37 7.43
CA LEU A 51 4.47 -14.05 8.17
C LEU A 51 4.98 -15.38 8.77
N LEU A 52 5.63 -16.22 7.96
CA LEU A 52 6.16 -17.51 8.42
C LEU A 52 7.21 -17.34 9.50
N LEU A 53 8.07 -16.32 9.38
CA LEU A 53 9.07 -15.98 10.41
C LEU A 53 8.39 -15.61 11.74
N ALA A 54 7.35 -14.77 11.69
CA ALA A 54 6.64 -14.35 12.88
C ALA A 54 5.93 -15.53 13.56
N LEU A 55 5.30 -16.41 12.78
CA LEU A 55 4.67 -17.64 13.29
C LEU A 55 5.70 -18.58 13.92
N GLY A 56 6.86 -18.76 13.29
CA GLY A 56 7.95 -19.58 13.80
C GLY A 56 8.50 -19.05 15.13
N LEU A 57 8.73 -17.73 15.23
CA LEU A 57 9.15 -17.08 16.46
C LEU A 57 8.08 -17.18 17.57
N TYR A 58 6.81 -17.00 17.21
CA TYR A 58 5.71 -17.11 18.15
C TYR A 58 5.59 -18.52 18.73
N ALA A 59 5.77 -19.54 17.88
CA ALA A 59 5.81 -20.94 18.28
C ALA A 59 7.02 -21.25 19.17
N HIS A 60 8.20 -20.74 18.81
CA HIS A 60 9.44 -20.94 19.57
C HIS A 60 9.39 -20.34 20.97
N MET A 61 8.63 -19.27 21.16
CA MET A 61 8.42 -18.62 22.46
C MET A 61 7.32 -19.28 23.30
N ASP A 62 6.75 -20.41 22.86
CA ASP A 62 5.66 -21.15 23.53
C ASP A 62 4.45 -20.28 23.88
N PHE A 63 4.17 -19.27 23.04
CA PHE A 63 3.06 -18.37 23.26
C PHE A 63 1.70 -19.02 22.95
N ALA A 64 0.67 -18.64 23.71
CA ALA A 64 -0.66 -19.22 23.58
C ALA A 64 -1.36 -18.83 22.27
N TRP A 65 -1.53 -19.80 21.37
CA TRP A 65 -2.20 -19.64 20.07
C TRP A 65 -3.63 -19.10 20.14
N GLY A 66 -4.36 -19.32 21.23
CA GLY A 66 -5.69 -18.71 21.43
C GLY A 66 -5.64 -17.18 21.44
N LYS A 67 -4.61 -16.60 22.07
CA LYS A 67 -4.38 -15.14 22.05
C LYS A 67 -3.98 -14.67 20.65
N PHE A 68 -3.17 -15.45 19.94
CA PHE A 68 -2.82 -15.17 18.56
C PHE A 68 -4.08 -15.02 17.72
N ALA A 69 -4.94 -16.04 17.67
CA ALA A 69 -6.14 -16.05 16.84
C ALA A 69 -7.11 -14.90 17.20
N LEU A 70 -7.27 -14.61 18.49
CA LEU A 70 -8.16 -13.54 18.96
C LEU A 70 -7.67 -12.14 18.56
N TYR A 71 -6.39 -11.85 18.79
CA TYR A 71 -5.84 -10.52 18.53
C TYR A 71 -5.40 -10.30 17.09
N PHE A 72 -5.24 -11.37 16.30
CA PHE A 72 -4.89 -11.29 14.89
C PHE A 72 -5.94 -10.49 14.09
N LEU A 73 -7.23 -10.63 14.41
CA LEU A 73 -8.30 -9.90 13.73
C LEU A 73 -8.53 -8.47 14.25
N LEU A 74 -7.82 -8.06 15.32
CA LEU A 74 -8.03 -6.75 15.94
C LEU A 74 -7.68 -5.57 15.01
N PRO A 75 -6.59 -5.60 14.23
CA PRO A 75 -6.26 -4.51 13.30
C PRO A 75 -7.32 -4.32 12.20
N ASP A 76 -8.03 -5.39 11.81
CA ASP A 76 -9.06 -5.35 10.77
C ASP A 76 -10.32 -4.58 11.20
N VAL A 77 -10.52 -4.35 12.50
CA VAL A 77 -11.58 -3.48 13.00
C VAL A 77 -11.46 -2.06 12.43
N ALA A 78 -10.25 -1.62 12.07
CA ALA A 78 -10.03 -0.34 11.39
C ALA A 78 -10.74 -0.25 10.04
N LEU A 79 -11.08 -1.38 9.40
CA LEU A 79 -11.88 -1.39 8.16
C LEU A 79 -13.30 -0.85 8.39
N LEU A 80 -13.86 -1.00 9.59
CA LEU A 80 -15.17 -0.46 9.92
C LEU A 80 -15.21 1.07 9.82
N ALA A 81 -14.06 1.76 9.93
CA ALA A 81 -14.01 3.20 9.73
C ALA A 81 -14.43 3.63 8.31
N TYR A 82 -14.34 2.76 7.31
CA TYR A 82 -14.89 3.03 5.97
C TYR A 82 -16.42 3.12 5.96
N LEU A 83 -17.11 2.57 6.96
CA LEU A 83 -18.57 2.64 7.07
C LEU A 83 -19.04 3.94 7.74
N PHE A 84 -18.21 4.57 8.57
CA PHE A 84 -18.60 5.70 9.41
C PHE A 84 -17.87 7.01 9.08
N CYS A 85 -16.73 6.95 8.39
CA CYS A 85 -15.85 8.09 8.15
C CYS A 85 -15.55 8.30 6.66
N ASN A 86 -15.02 9.48 6.32
CA ASN A 86 -14.52 9.77 4.98
C ASN A 86 -13.36 8.85 4.59
N ALA A 87 -13.27 8.52 3.29
CA ALA A 87 -12.30 7.56 2.74
C ALA A 87 -10.83 7.88 3.08
N HIS A 88 -10.48 9.17 3.18
CA HIS A 88 -9.15 9.61 3.57
C HIS A 88 -8.80 9.24 5.02
N TYR A 89 -9.72 9.51 5.96
CA TYR A 89 -9.53 9.18 7.37
C TYR A 89 -9.55 7.66 7.61
N ALA A 90 -10.43 6.94 6.91
CA ALA A 90 -10.47 5.49 6.97
C ALA A 90 -9.18 4.85 6.43
N ALA A 91 -8.62 5.36 5.33
CA ALA A 91 -7.33 4.90 4.79
C ALA A 91 -6.18 5.17 5.76
N TRP A 92 -6.18 6.34 6.42
CA TRP A 92 -5.17 6.68 7.41
C TRP A 92 -5.21 5.73 8.62
N LEU A 93 -6.40 5.44 9.16
CA LEU A 93 -6.56 4.53 10.30
C LEU A 93 -6.19 3.09 9.93
N TYR A 94 -6.54 2.66 8.71
CA TYR A 94 -6.12 1.38 8.18
C TYR A 94 -4.58 1.29 8.09
N ASN A 95 -3.94 2.31 7.52
CA ASN A 95 -2.48 2.32 7.39
C ASN A 95 -1.78 2.31 8.74
N LEU A 96 -2.32 3.01 9.74
CA LEU A 96 -1.78 3.02 11.08
C LEU A 96 -1.76 1.61 11.69
N THR A 97 -2.82 0.83 11.47
CA THR A 97 -2.97 -0.54 11.98
C THR A 97 -2.28 -1.61 11.12
N HIS A 98 -1.93 -1.32 9.88
CA HIS A 98 -1.29 -2.26 8.93
C HIS A 98 0.16 -1.89 8.59
N ASN A 99 0.77 -0.98 9.35
CA ASN A 99 2.16 -0.60 9.19
C ASN A 99 3.10 -1.49 10.02
N THR A 100 4.13 -2.04 9.38
CA THR A 100 5.18 -2.85 10.00
C THR A 100 6.07 -2.06 10.96
N ILE A 101 6.15 -0.73 10.81
CA ILE A 101 6.91 0.15 11.74
C ILE A 101 6.35 0.07 13.16
N GLY A 102 5.02 0.09 13.32
CA GLY A 102 4.37 0.02 14.63
C GLY A 102 4.70 -1.30 15.34
N ALA A 103 4.58 -2.41 14.61
CA ALA A 103 4.94 -3.72 15.12
C ALA A 103 6.44 -3.83 15.47
N ALA A 104 7.33 -3.30 14.63
CA ALA A 104 8.78 -3.32 14.88
C ALA A 104 9.18 -2.50 16.11
N LEU A 105 8.65 -1.29 16.27
CA LEU A 105 8.90 -0.46 17.45
C LEU A 105 8.41 -1.16 18.72
N LEU A 106 7.23 -1.77 18.68
CA LEU A 106 6.70 -2.55 19.80
C LEU A 106 7.62 -3.72 20.17
N GLY A 107 8.20 -4.40 19.18
CA GLY A 107 9.15 -5.49 19.38
C GLY A 107 10.47 -5.02 20.00
N VAL A 108 11.03 -3.90 19.50
CA VAL A 108 12.25 -3.30 20.07
C VAL A 108 12.03 -2.91 21.54
N MET A 109 10.90 -2.27 21.83
CA MET A 109 10.50 -1.92 23.19
C MET A 109 10.34 -3.16 24.08
N ALA A 110 9.72 -4.22 23.56
CA ALA A 110 9.56 -5.46 24.28
C ALA A 110 10.89 -6.11 24.68
N LEU A 111 11.87 -6.08 23.77
CA LEU A 111 13.21 -6.60 24.02
C LEU A 111 13.98 -5.70 25.00
N ALA A 112 13.91 -4.38 24.82
CA ALA A 112 14.59 -3.42 25.69
C ALA A 112 14.12 -3.48 27.15
N TRP A 113 12.82 -3.70 27.38
CA TRP A 113 12.23 -3.81 28.72
C TRP A 113 11.98 -5.24 29.19
N ASN A 114 12.41 -6.25 28.42
CA ASN A 114 12.20 -7.67 28.70
C ASN A 114 10.73 -7.99 29.07
N MET A 115 9.79 -7.53 28.24
CA MET A 115 8.35 -7.69 28.45
C MET A 115 7.76 -8.68 27.43
N PRO A 116 7.55 -9.97 27.79
CA PRO A 116 7.06 -10.98 26.87
C PRO A 116 5.69 -10.66 26.25
N VAL A 117 4.83 -9.95 26.99
CA VAL A 117 3.50 -9.53 26.52
C VAL A 117 3.60 -8.55 25.35
N LEU A 118 4.53 -7.59 25.41
CA LEU A 118 4.75 -6.65 24.31
C LEU A 118 5.34 -7.36 23.08
N LEU A 119 6.21 -8.36 23.31
CA LEU A 119 6.78 -9.17 22.23
C LEU A 119 5.70 -10.01 21.55
N GLN A 120 4.82 -10.63 22.35
CA GLN A 120 3.67 -11.37 21.86
C GLN A 120 2.76 -10.49 20.98
N ALA A 121 2.44 -9.28 21.45
CA ALA A 121 1.62 -8.32 20.70
C ALA A 121 2.32 -7.85 19.41
N SER A 122 3.63 -7.58 19.47
CA SER A 122 4.44 -7.20 18.31
C SER A 122 4.44 -8.28 17.23
N LEU A 123 4.65 -9.54 17.60
CA LEU A 123 4.64 -10.66 16.65
C LEU A 123 3.27 -10.87 16.00
N ILE A 124 2.18 -10.78 16.77
CA ILE A 124 0.81 -10.88 16.24
C ILE A 124 0.55 -9.75 15.25
N TRP A 125 0.89 -8.51 15.62
CA TRP A 125 0.69 -7.34 14.76
C TRP A 125 1.53 -7.45 13.47
N PHE A 126 2.81 -7.82 13.60
CA PHE A 126 3.68 -8.01 12.44
C PHE A 126 3.16 -9.11 11.51
N ALA A 127 2.73 -10.26 12.07
CA ALA A 127 2.13 -11.35 11.32
C ALA A 127 0.89 -10.88 10.55
N HIS A 128 0.00 -10.10 11.18
CA HIS A 128 -1.18 -9.56 10.52
C HIS A 128 -0.85 -8.65 9.34
N ALA A 129 0.07 -7.70 9.53
CA ALA A 129 0.51 -6.79 8.47
C ALA A 129 1.17 -7.53 7.29
N CYS A 130 1.93 -8.60 7.58
CA CYS A 130 2.53 -9.48 6.57
C CYS A 130 1.48 -10.33 5.85
N PHE A 131 0.49 -10.85 6.56
CA PHE A 131 -0.61 -11.62 5.97
C PHE A 131 -1.41 -10.78 4.98
N ASP A 132 -1.79 -9.56 5.35
CA ASP A 132 -2.49 -8.61 4.49
C ASP A 132 -1.72 -8.39 3.17
N ARG A 133 -0.43 -8.08 3.27
CA ARG A 133 0.47 -7.88 2.12
C ARG A 133 0.66 -9.13 1.27
N ALA A 134 0.71 -10.31 1.86
CA ALA A 134 0.80 -11.57 1.14
C ALA A 134 -0.48 -11.86 0.33
N LEU A 135 -1.65 -11.44 0.82
CA LEU A 135 -2.92 -11.51 0.08
C LEU A 135 -3.01 -10.47 -1.05
N GLY A 136 -2.15 -9.47 -1.04
CA GLY A 136 -2.14 -8.37 -2.02
C GLY A 136 -2.91 -7.15 -1.54
N TYR A 137 -3.34 -7.14 -0.28
CA TYR A 137 -3.85 -5.96 0.39
C TYR A 137 -2.64 -5.18 0.93
N GLY A 138 -2.54 -3.92 0.52
CA GLY A 138 -1.42 -3.07 0.87
C GLY A 138 -1.89 -1.83 1.61
N LEU A 139 -0.93 -1.02 2.06
CA LEU A 139 -1.21 0.34 2.50
C LEU A 139 -2.06 1.07 1.45
N LYS A 140 -3.12 1.72 1.94
CA LYS A 140 -4.19 2.34 1.16
C LYS A 140 -3.90 3.82 0.95
N TYR A 141 -4.16 4.31 -0.25
CA TYR A 141 -4.14 5.74 -0.52
C TYR A 141 -5.47 6.39 -0.11
N GLY A 142 -5.45 7.67 0.25
CA GLY A 142 -6.66 8.44 0.57
C GLY A 142 -7.62 8.65 -0.61
N LEU A 143 -7.29 8.10 -1.79
CA LEU A 143 -8.04 8.18 -3.04
C LEU A 143 -9.15 7.12 -3.16
N GLY A 144 -9.26 6.21 -2.19
CA GLY A 144 -10.31 5.18 -2.15
C GLY A 144 -9.78 3.80 -1.77
N PHE A 145 -10.68 2.88 -1.43
CA PHE A 145 -10.33 1.54 -0.91
C PHE A 145 -9.50 0.69 -1.89
N HIS A 146 -9.70 0.88 -3.19
CA HIS A 146 -9.14 0.01 -4.22
C HIS A 146 -7.70 0.39 -4.61
N VAL A 147 -7.20 1.56 -4.20
CA VAL A 147 -5.86 2.04 -4.57
C VAL A 147 -4.89 1.74 -3.45
N THR A 148 -3.96 0.81 -3.69
CA THR A 148 -2.95 0.39 -2.71
C THR A 148 -1.54 0.56 -3.27
N HIS A 149 -0.52 0.53 -2.41
CA HIS A 149 0.88 0.54 -2.86
C HIS A 149 1.27 -0.67 -3.73
N LEU A 150 0.47 -1.74 -3.72
CA LEU A 150 0.64 -2.92 -4.57
C LEU A 150 -0.09 -2.79 -5.93
N GLY A 151 -0.75 -1.66 -6.17
CA GLY A 151 -1.55 -1.37 -7.35
C GLY A 151 -3.05 -1.26 -7.05
N VAL A 152 -3.84 -1.14 -8.10
CA VAL A 152 -5.29 -1.01 -8.02
C VAL A 152 -5.96 -2.38 -8.03
N ILE A 153 -6.74 -2.65 -6.98
CA ILE A 153 -7.54 -3.87 -6.84
C ILE A 153 -8.63 -3.88 -7.93
N GLY A 154 -8.74 -4.99 -8.68
CA GLY A 154 -9.79 -5.20 -9.68
C GLY A 154 -9.42 -4.91 -11.15
N LEU A 155 -8.30 -4.25 -11.45
CA LEU A 155 -7.91 -3.91 -12.84
C LEU A 155 -7.28 -5.07 -13.64
N ARG A 156 -7.03 -6.23 -13.03
CA ARG A 156 -6.28 -7.36 -13.65
C ARG A 156 -6.93 -7.95 -14.92
N GLY A 157 -8.19 -7.62 -15.20
CA GLY A 157 -8.95 -8.09 -16.37
C GLY A 157 -9.15 -7.07 -17.50
N LEU A 158 -9.00 -5.76 -17.24
CA LEU A 158 -9.37 -4.72 -18.21
C LEU A 158 -8.33 -4.55 -19.32
N GLY A 159 -7.04 -4.73 -19.01
CA GLY A 159 -5.98 -4.67 -20.02
C GLY A 159 -6.05 -5.80 -21.06
N LYS A 160 -6.58 -6.97 -20.66
CA LYS A 160 -6.73 -8.11 -21.58
C LYS A 160 -7.87 -7.93 -22.57
N LYS A 161 -9.02 -7.39 -22.12
CA LYS A 161 -10.16 -7.10 -23.01
C LYS A 161 -9.80 -6.08 -24.07
N ARG A 162 -9.12 -4.98 -23.70
CA ARG A 162 -8.73 -3.94 -24.66
C ARG A 162 -7.72 -4.43 -25.69
N ALA A 163 -6.75 -5.25 -25.28
CA ALA A 163 -5.80 -5.88 -26.18
C ALA A 163 -6.44 -6.94 -27.11
N GLN A 164 -7.61 -7.49 -26.74
CA GLN A 164 -8.41 -8.35 -27.62
C GLN A 164 -9.29 -7.55 -28.58
N GLU A 165 -9.85 -6.41 -28.13
CA GLU A 165 -10.65 -5.50 -28.97
C GLU A 165 -9.81 -4.75 -30.01
N GLU A 166 -8.56 -4.36 -29.69
CA GLU A 166 -7.64 -3.73 -30.67
C GLU A 166 -7.05 -4.72 -31.70
N ARG A 167 -7.23 -6.02 -31.49
CA ARG A 167 -6.76 -7.09 -32.39
C ARG A 167 -7.88 -7.72 -33.23
N ALA A 168 -9.13 -7.34 -33.00
CA ALA A 168 -10.32 -7.78 -33.73
C ALA A 168 -10.69 -6.73 -34.81
#